data_AF-A0A3N9UZP8-F1
#
_entry.id   AF-A0A3N9UZP8-F1
#
_cell.length_a   1.000
_cell.length_b   1.000
_cell.length_c   1.000
_cell.angle_alpha   90.00
_cell.angle_beta   90.00
_cell.angle_gamma   90.00
#
_symmetry.space_group_name_H-M   'P 1'
#
loop_
_entity.id
_entity.type
_entity.pdbx_description
1 polymer ?
#
loop_
_entity_poly.entity_id
_entity_poly.type
_entity_poly.pdbx_seq_one_letter_code
_entity_poly.pdbx_strand_id
1 'polypeptide(L)' 'MMGVKVRARYEGKVLRPFQDLNLIEGEEVEIEVQRNLVDKFHGKMAIDKKTADEIIDMEIWD' A
#
# COMPACT_ATOMS: atom_id res chain seq x y z
N MET A 1 -5.55 -18.17 7.27
CA MET A 1 -4.26 -18.22 6.56
C MET A 1 -3.18 -17.74 7.51
N MET A 2 -2.12 -18.51 7.73
CA MET A 2 -0.98 -18.07 8.55
C MET A 2 0.05 -17.45 7.61
N GLY A 3 0.36 -16.17 7.78
CA GLY A 3 1.34 -15.44 6.99
C GLY A 3 2.31 -14.70 7.90
N VAL A 4 3.53 -14.47 7.42
CA VAL A 4 4.55 -13.70 8.14
C VAL A 4 4.69 -12.31 7.51
N LYS A 5 4.74 -11.27 8.33
CA LYS A 5 5.08 -9.91 7.86
C LYS A 5 6.59 -9.75 7.86
N VAL A 6 7.17 -9.61 6.68
CA VAL A 6 8.61 -9.40 6.51
C VAL A 6 8.86 -8.05 5.86
N ARG A 7 9.86 -7.33 6.37
CA ARG A 7 10.32 -6.08 5.76
C ARG A 7 11.32 -6.40 4.65
N ALA A 8 11.20 -5.67 3.55
CA ALA A 8 12.09 -5.75 2.42
C ALA A 8 12.49 -4.34 1.96
N ARG A 9 13.56 -4.27 1.17
CA ARG A 9 13.95 -3.07 0.44
C ARG A 9 13.73 -3.28 -1.05
N TYR A 10 13.17 -2.27 -1.72
CA TYR A 10 13.04 -2.27 -3.17
C TYR A 10 14.26 -1.57 -3.79
N GLU A 11 15.11 -2.34 -4.49
CA GLU A 11 16.32 -1.84 -5.17
C GLU A 11 16.50 -2.55 -6.51
N GLY A 12 16.76 -1.78 -7.58
CA GLY A 12 17.01 -2.35 -8.91
C GLY A 12 15.83 -3.16 -9.47
N LYS A 13 14.59 -2.76 -9.15
CA LYS A 13 13.34 -3.46 -9.49
C LYS A 13 13.13 -4.81 -8.81
N VAL A 14 13.87 -5.10 -7.74
CA VAL A 14 13.77 -6.35 -6.97
C VAL A 14 13.43 -6.03 -5.51
N LEU A 15 12.52 -6.80 -4.91
CA LEU A 15 12.26 -6.79 -3.47
C LEU A 15 13.28 -7.70 -2.76
N ARG A 16 14.10 -7.11 -1.89
CA ARG A 16 15.12 -7.80 -1.12
C ARG A 16 14.70 -7.86 0.35
N PRO A 17 14.25 -9.01 0.87
CA PRO A 17 13.88 -9.14 2.28
C PRO A 17 15.10 -8.95 3.18
N PHE A 18 14.91 -8.38 4.38
CA PHE A 18 15.99 -8.21 5.36
C PHE A 18 16.34 -9.49 6.14
N GLN A 19 15.61 -10.58 5.87
CA GLN A 19 15.77 -11.88 6.49
C GLN A 19 15.46 -12.96 5.45
N ASP A 20 15.90 -14.18 5.74
CA ASP A 20 15.51 -15.34 4.94
C ASP A 20 13.99 -15.59 5.07
N LEU A 21 13.38 -15.97 3.95
CA LEU A 21 11.96 -16.31 3.86
C LEU A 21 11.73 -17.84 3.85
N ASN A 22 12.79 -18.63 3.67
CA ASN A 22 12.73 -20.09 3.49
C ASN A 22 11.77 -20.53 2.36
N LEU A 23 11.68 -19.73 1.29
CA LEU A 23 10.87 -20.04 0.11
C LEU A 23 11.59 -21.04 -0.79
N ILE A 24 10.80 -21.84 -1.51
CA ILE A 24 11.29 -22.75 -2.56
C ILE A 24 11.25 -22.03 -3.91
N GLU A 25 12.16 -22.36 -4.81
CA GLU A 25 12.14 -21.81 -6.17
C GLU A 25 10.80 -22.13 -6.87
N GLY A 26 10.14 -21.09 -7.40
CA GLY A 26 8.82 -21.18 -8.02
C GLY A 26 7.63 -21.03 -7.07
N GLU A 27 7.85 -20.82 -5.78
CA GLU A 27 6.79 -20.58 -4.80
C GLU A 27 6.14 -19.20 -5.02
N GLU A 28 4.81 -19.17 -5.13
CA GLU A 28 4.03 -17.93 -5.27
C GLU A 28 3.77 -17.30 -3.90
N VAL A 29 3.92 -15.97 -3.83
CA VAL A 29 3.69 -15.20 -2.61
C VAL A 29 2.84 -13.97 -2.90
N GLU A 30 2.06 -13.54 -1.91
CA GLU A 30 1.33 -12.28 -1.96
C GLU A 30 2.14 -11.16 -1.31
N ILE A 31 2.14 -9.97 -1.93
CA ILE A 31 2.87 -8.80 -1.43
C ILE A 31 1.88 -7.68 -1.13
N GLU A 32 1.85 -7.23 0.13
CA GLU A 32 1.11 -6.04 0.54
C GLU A 32 2.01 -4.80 0.49
N VAL A 33 1.67 -3.81 -0.34
CA VAL A 33 2.40 -2.54 -0.43
C VAL A 33 1.65 -1.45 0.33
N GLN A 34 2.11 -1.15 1.55
CA GLN A 34 1.53 -0.08 2.36
C GLN A 34 2.11 1.27 1.93
N ARG A 35 1.30 2.09 1.25
CA ARG A 35 1.66 3.48 0.90
C ARG A 35 1.09 4.41 1.95
N ASN A 36 1.94 5.20 2.62
CA ASN A 36 1.48 6.28 3.48
C ASN A 36 0.84 7.37 2.60
N LEU A 37 -0.49 7.49 2.64
CA LEU A 37 -1.22 8.58 1.97
C LEU A 37 -0.91 9.97 2.56
N VAL A 38 -0.20 10.02 3.68
CA VAL A 38 0.18 11.25 4.40
C VAL A 38 0.99 12.19 3.51
N ASP A 39 1.83 11.67 2.60
CA ASP A 39 2.62 12.51 1.68
C ASP A 39 1.74 13.23 0.63
N LYS A 40 0.53 12.73 0.37
CA LYS A 40 -0.48 13.39 -0.49
C LYS A 40 -1.44 14.28 0.32
N PHE A 41 -1.36 14.26 1.66
CA PHE A 41 -2.27 15.01 2.52
C PHE A 41 -1.76 16.44 2.72
N HIS A 42 -2.12 17.33 1.80
CA HIS A 42 -1.67 18.73 1.81
C HIS A 42 -2.44 19.64 2.77
N GLY A 43 -3.53 19.17 3.38
CA GLY A 43 -4.31 19.94 4.34
C GLY A 43 -5.69 19.34 4.61
N LYS A 44 -6.35 19.84 5.66
CA LYS A 44 -7.74 19.51 5.98
C LYS A 44 -8.64 20.68 5.59
N MET A 45 -9.72 20.40 4.87
CA MET A 45 -10.79 21.36 4.62
C MET A 45 -12.04 20.88 5.37
N ALA A 46 -12.67 21.77 6.13
CA ALA A 46 -13.94 21.45 6.77
C ALA A 46 -15.04 21.53 5.72
N ILE A 47 -15.68 20.39 5.44
CA ILE A 47 -16.82 20.27 4.54
C ILE A 47 -17.92 19.47 5.23
N ASP A 48 -19.17 19.67 4.80
CA ASP A 48 -20.27 18.84 5.26
C ASP A 48 -20.27 17.47 4.57
N LYS A 49 -21.01 16.53 5.15
CA LYS A 49 -21.03 15.14 4.71
C LYS A 49 -21.50 14.99 3.26
N LYS A 50 -22.50 15.78 2.83
CA LYS A 50 -23.07 15.63 1.49
C LYS A 50 -22.05 15.97 0.42
N THR A 51 -21.32 17.08 0.61
CA THR A 51 -20.23 17.46 -0.29
C THR A 51 -19.08 16.44 -0.27
N ALA A 52 -18.78 15.82 0.87
CA ALA A 52 -17.78 14.76 0.94
C ALA A 52 -18.18 13.52 0.11
N ASP A 53 -19.43 13.08 0.24
CA ASP A 53 -19.97 11.93 -0.49
C ASP A 53 -19.96 12.20 -2.01
N GLU A 54 -20.36 13.41 -2.44
CA GLU A 54 -20.29 13.83 -3.86
C GLU A 54 -18.86 13.80 -4.42
N ILE A 55 -17.84 14.24 -3.66
CA ILE A 55 -16.44 14.22 -4.10
C ILE A 55 -15.91 12.78 -4.26
N ILE A 56 -16.31 11.88 -3.35
CA ILE A 56 -15.89 10.48 -3.37
C ILE A 56 -16.51 9.76 -4.58
N ASP A 57 -17.78 10.02 -4.88
CA ASP A 57 -18.54 9.41 -5.97
C ASP A 57 -18.11 9.87 -7.37
N MET A 58 -17.34 10.96 -7.47
CA MET A 58 -16.86 11.48 -8.76
C MET A 58 -15.74 10.63 -9.40
N GLU A 59 -15.28 9.54 -8.78
CA GLU A 59 -14.23 8.62 -9.29
C GLU A 59 -13.01 9.32 -9.92
N ILE A 60 -12.61 10.51 -9.41
CA ILE A 60 -11.38 11.19 -9.85
C ILE A 60 -10.19 10.56 -9.10
N TRP A 61 -9.93 9.29 -9.35
CA TRP A 61 -8.81 8.56 -8.77
C TRP A 61 -8.18 7.66 -9.84
N ASP A 62 -7.09 8.17 -10.44
CA ASP A 62 -6.14 7.42 -11.28
C ASP A 62 -5.07 6.74 -10.41
#